data_AF-A0A933CVJ2-F1
#
_entry.id   AF-A0A933CVJ2-F1
#
_cell.length_a   1.000
_cell.length_b   1.000
_cell.length_c   1.000
_cell.angle_alpha   90.00
_cell.angle_beta   90.00
_cell.angle_gamma   90.00
#
_symmetry.space_group_name_H-M   'P 1'
#
loop_
_entity.id
_entity.type
_entity.pdbx_description
1 polymer ?
#
loop_
_entity_poly.entity_id
_entity_poly.type
_entity_poly.pdbx_seq_one_letter_code
_entity_poly.pdbx_strand_id
1 'polypeptide(L)'
;MGTRKISPIPYFSKRGTRIYREELPSTYRAKFHFPLWNHPPLKKGERGRFEFFRSFRGIKGGFVLCRIRHRRRPSHKRPNHDRRASVLLLACLLLLPAWLCALEVPSLRGRVNDLAGLLPGGRSQVLEERLHRFEEQTGHQIAVLTIPTLDGEDLEGFSIRVAETWKIGKKGFDNGVILLVVHNDRKLRIEVGYGLEGILPDAIASRIIREVIVPRFRANDYAGGIESGIDAIIKVTRGESLPEATKRPRGGAGISTGELLFILLLLAIPIIGVLSSLTQRRTLGPWSGGRGRHSGGWGPPFGGGGGGGSGGGFSGGGGGFGGGGASGSW
;
A
#
# COMPACT_ATOMS: atom_id res chain seq x y z
N MET A 1 -41.27 20.35 74.81
CA MET A 1 -41.10 21.82 74.94
C MET A 1 -40.35 22.34 73.73
N GLY A 2 -40.94 23.32 73.03
CA GLY A 2 -40.58 23.68 71.66
C GLY A 2 -39.19 24.28 71.47
N THR A 3 -38.46 23.75 70.50
CA THR A 3 -37.25 24.36 69.97
C THR A 3 -37.60 25.06 68.66
N ARG A 4 -37.60 26.39 68.69
CA ARG A 4 -37.83 27.25 67.53
C ARG A 4 -36.78 26.91 66.46
N LYS A 5 -37.23 26.55 65.25
CA LYS A 5 -36.37 26.54 64.04
C LYS A 5 -35.99 27.98 63.72
N ILE A 6 -34.76 28.36 64.02
CA ILE A 6 -34.18 29.62 63.57
C ILE A 6 -33.54 29.35 62.21
N SER A 7 -34.12 29.94 61.17
CA SER A 7 -33.61 29.83 59.79
C SER A 7 -32.36 30.69 59.62
N PRO A 8 -31.23 30.17 59.11
CA PRO A 8 -30.04 30.98 58.87
C PRO A 8 -30.29 31.96 57.72
N ILE A 9 -30.16 33.26 57.98
CA ILE A 9 -30.19 34.32 56.96
C ILE A 9 -28.83 34.31 56.23
N PRO A 10 -28.77 34.04 54.91
CA PRO A 10 -27.51 34.02 54.18
C PRO A 10 -27.05 35.46 53.90
N TYR A 11 -25.98 35.91 54.57
CA TYR A 11 -25.31 37.16 54.21
C TYR A 11 -24.29 36.88 53.08
N PHE A 12 -24.55 37.40 51.89
CA PHE A 12 -23.69 37.23 50.72
C PHE A 12 -22.53 38.24 50.75
N SER A 13 -21.30 37.76 50.94
CA SER A 13 -20.07 38.55 50.69
C SER A 13 -19.54 38.26 49.29
N LYS A 14 -19.15 39.31 48.55
CA LYS A 14 -18.72 39.32 47.12
C LYS A 14 -17.51 38.42 46.75
N ARG A 15 -17.05 37.52 47.62
CA ARG A 15 -15.97 36.54 47.35
C ARG A 15 -16.31 35.14 47.87
N GLY A 16 -17.48 34.62 47.49
CA GLY A 16 -17.80 33.18 47.55
C GLY A 16 -17.68 32.50 48.91
N THR A 17 -17.79 33.28 50.00
CA THR A 17 -17.66 32.78 51.38
C THR A 17 -19.05 32.79 52.01
N ARG A 18 -19.58 31.64 52.43
CA ARG A 18 -20.80 31.56 53.24
C ARG A 18 -20.44 31.62 54.71
N ILE A 19 -21.07 32.50 55.46
CA ILE A 19 -20.88 32.68 56.91
C ILE A 19 -22.21 32.32 57.58
N TYR A 20 -22.18 31.49 58.61
CA TYR A 20 -23.34 31.07 59.39
C TYR A 20 -23.23 31.67 60.80
N ARG A 21 -24.34 32.23 61.33
CA ARG A 21 -24.41 32.82 62.67
C ARG A 21 -25.29 31.92 63.55
N GLU A 22 -24.75 31.45 64.67
CA GLU A 22 -25.52 30.89 65.79
C GLU A 22 -25.22 31.73 67.04
N GLU A 23 -26.26 32.16 67.75
CA GLU A 23 -26.15 32.89 69.02
C GLU A 23 -26.31 31.90 70.18
N LEU A 24 -25.26 31.70 70.98
CA LEU A 24 -25.30 30.85 72.17
C LEU A 24 -25.41 31.73 73.43
N PRO A 25 -26.40 31.50 74.31
CA PRO A 25 -26.60 32.31 75.51
C PRO A 25 -25.51 32.08 76.57
N SER A 26 -25.14 33.18 77.23
CA SER A 26 -24.06 33.25 78.20
C SER A 26 -24.43 32.58 79.52
N THR A 27 -23.91 31.38 79.75
CA THR A 27 -23.48 30.78 81.04
C THR A 27 -23.69 29.27 80.99
N TYR A 28 -22.62 28.51 80.70
CA TYR A 28 -22.17 27.37 81.52
C TYR A 28 -21.02 26.63 80.85
N ARG A 29 -20.15 26.12 81.71
CA ARG A 29 -18.93 25.36 81.45
C ARG A 29 -19.32 23.89 81.37
N ALA A 30 -19.23 23.26 80.20
CA ALA A 30 -19.44 21.82 80.07
C ALA A 30 -18.43 21.21 79.09
N LYS A 31 -17.85 20.08 79.51
CA LYS A 31 -17.01 19.20 78.70
C LYS A 31 -17.72 18.86 77.40
N PHE A 32 -17.15 19.25 76.26
CA PHE A 32 -17.63 18.78 74.98
C PHE A 32 -16.94 17.46 74.62
N HIS A 33 -17.62 16.35 74.91
CA HIS A 33 -17.61 15.20 74.02
C HIS A 33 -18.41 15.63 72.78
N PHE A 34 -17.76 15.82 71.63
CA PHE A 34 -18.48 16.12 70.38
C PHE A 34 -18.79 14.81 69.65
N PRO A 35 -20.09 14.42 69.55
CA PRO A 35 -20.51 13.33 68.70
C PRO A 35 -20.40 13.74 67.22
N LEU A 36 -20.22 12.74 66.37
CA LEU A 36 -20.13 12.78 64.92
C LEU A 36 -20.94 13.91 64.27
N TRP A 37 -20.25 14.88 63.69
CA TRP A 37 -20.85 15.92 62.87
C TRP A 37 -21.20 15.32 61.50
N ASN A 38 -22.49 15.19 61.19
CA ASN A 38 -22.95 14.73 59.88
C ASN A 38 -22.79 15.86 58.85
N HIS A 39 -21.72 15.81 58.07
CA HIS A 39 -21.53 16.70 56.93
C HIS A 39 -22.31 16.19 55.70
N PRO A 40 -22.89 17.08 54.87
CA PRO A 40 -23.42 16.66 53.57
C PRO A 40 -22.29 16.12 52.67
N PRO A 41 -22.53 15.11 51.82
CA PRO A 41 -21.48 14.45 51.05
C PRO A 41 -20.80 15.41 50.07
N LEU A 42 -19.46 15.43 50.08
CA LEU A 42 -18.63 16.15 49.11
C LEU A 42 -18.81 15.55 47.71
N LYS A 43 -18.88 16.37 46.66
CA LYS A 43 -18.98 15.87 45.28
C LYS A 43 -17.63 15.29 44.83
N LYS A 44 -17.68 14.26 43.98
CA LYS A 44 -16.51 13.50 43.49
C LYS A 44 -15.45 14.46 42.91
N GLY A 45 -14.28 14.56 43.57
CA GLY A 45 -13.15 15.39 43.14
C GLY A 45 -12.83 16.60 44.02
N GLU A 46 -13.65 16.89 45.04
CA GLU A 46 -13.43 17.94 46.03
C GLU A 46 -12.59 17.41 47.21
N ARG A 47 -11.59 18.19 47.68
CA ARG A 47 -10.85 17.92 48.91
C ARG A 47 -11.02 19.12 49.84
N GLY A 48 -11.74 18.94 50.94
CA GLY A 48 -11.81 19.92 52.03
C GLY A 48 -10.61 19.75 52.96
N ARG A 49 -9.91 20.83 53.30
CA ARG A 49 -8.90 20.85 54.35
C ARG A 49 -9.51 21.58 55.55
N PHE A 50 -9.66 20.90 56.67
CA PHE A 50 -10.16 21.48 57.93
C PHE A 50 -8.96 21.99 58.73
N GLU A 51 -8.86 23.30 58.93
CA GLU A 51 -7.89 23.88 59.85
C GLU A 51 -8.62 24.41 61.08
N PHE A 52 -8.29 23.85 62.25
CA PHE A 52 -8.78 24.32 63.54
C PHE A 52 -7.83 25.41 64.07
N PHE A 53 -8.34 26.63 64.25
CA PHE A 53 -7.56 27.70 64.88
C PHE A 53 -7.77 27.73 66.40
N ARG A 54 -6.67 27.88 67.12
CA ARG A 54 -6.62 27.96 68.59
C ARG A 54 -7.18 29.30 69.08
N SER A 55 -7.88 29.23 70.21
CA SER A 55 -8.60 30.28 70.93
C SER A 55 -7.78 31.56 71.19
N PHE A 56 -8.31 32.72 70.78
CA PHE A 56 -7.87 34.04 71.25
C PHE A 56 -8.62 34.40 72.54
N ARG A 57 -7.88 34.59 73.63
CA ARG A 57 -8.39 35.16 74.90
C ARG A 57 -8.75 36.62 74.69
N GLY A 58 -9.96 37.05 75.08
CA GLY A 58 -10.23 38.47 75.33
C GLY A 58 -11.58 39.05 74.91
N ILE A 59 -12.56 38.26 74.41
CA ILE A 59 -13.91 38.78 74.10
C ILE A 59 -14.97 37.77 74.56
N LYS A 60 -15.93 38.21 75.38
CA LYS A 60 -17.14 37.46 75.75
C LYS A 60 -18.02 37.31 74.49
N GLY A 61 -18.23 36.07 74.03
CA GLY A 61 -18.98 35.74 72.81
C GLY A 61 -18.08 35.15 71.74
N GLY A 62 -17.89 33.82 71.78
CA GLY A 62 -17.05 33.10 70.81
C GLY A 62 -17.79 32.84 69.51
N PHE A 63 -17.30 33.40 68.40
CA PHE A 63 -17.76 33.08 67.04
C PHE A 63 -16.79 32.10 66.38
N VAL A 64 -17.31 31.01 65.80
CA VAL A 64 -16.52 30.10 64.96
C VAL A 64 -16.70 30.51 63.49
N LEU A 65 -15.72 31.25 62.96
CA LEU A 65 -15.69 31.60 61.54
C LEU A 65 -15.10 30.43 60.73
N CYS A 66 -15.96 29.64 60.08
CA CYS A 66 -15.53 28.63 59.12
C CYS A 66 -15.32 29.26 57.74
N ARG A 67 -14.07 29.33 57.26
CA ARG A 67 -13.74 29.86 55.94
C ARG A 67 -13.58 28.72 54.93
N ILE A 68 -14.65 28.38 54.22
CA ILE A 68 -14.58 27.39 53.13
C ILE A 68 -13.97 28.06 51.89
N ARG A 69 -12.69 27.75 51.60
CA ARG A 69 -11.98 28.26 50.43
C ARG A 69 -12.21 27.30 49.25
N HIS A 70 -13.19 27.61 48.39
CA HIS A 70 -13.40 26.84 47.15
C HIS A 70 -12.25 27.07 46.17
N ARG A 71 -11.27 26.16 46.10
CA ARG A 71 -10.34 26.09 44.96
C ARG A 71 -11.06 25.40 43.81
N ARG A 72 -11.53 26.17 42.82
CA ARG A 72 -11.90 25.61 41.51
C ARG A 72 -10.65 24.95 40.93
N ARG A 73 -10.71 23.65 40.59
CA ARG A 73 -9.64 23.03 39.81
C ARG A 73 -9.52 23.80 38.48
N PRO A 74 -8.31 24.16 38.02
CA PRO A 74 -8.15 24.73 36.69
C PRO A 74 -8.68 23.71 35.68
N SER A 75 -9.54 24.15 34.75
CA SER A 75 -9.93 23.29 33.63
C SER A 75 -8.66 22.94 32.87
N HIS A 76 -8.39 21.64 32.71
CA HIS A 76 -7.30 21.18 31.88
C HIS A 76 -7.68 21.55 30.43
N LYS A 77 -7.22 22.70 29.94
CA LYS A 77 -7.25 23.01 28.51
C LYS A 77 -6.40 21.93 27.85
N ARG A 78 -7.04 20.99 27.15
CA ARG A 78 -6.31 20.04 26.30
C ARG A 78 -5.43 20.87 25.35
N PRO A 79 -4.13 20.59 25.27
CA PRO A 79 -3.22 21.42 24.48
C PRO A 79 -3.66 21.40 23.01
N ASN A 80 -3.68 22.57 22.36
CA ASN A 80 -3.98 22.72 20.92
C ASN A 80 -3.00 21.96 19.98
N HIS A 81 -2.03 21.22 20.54
CA HIS A 81 -1.07 20.39 19.81
C HIS A 81 -1.77 19.27 19.01
N ASP A 82 -2.85 18.68 19.55
CA ASP A 82 -3.59 17.60 18.91
C ASP A 82 -4.27 18.05 17.60
N ARG A 83 -4.67 19.32 17.51
CA ARG A 83 -5.28 19.90 16.31
C ARG A 83 -4.23 20.20 15.23
N ARG A 84 -3.05 20.69 15.62
CA ARG A 84 -1.97 21.00 14.69
C ARG A 84 -1.35 19.72 14.11
N ALA A 85 -1.15 18.70 14.95
CA ALA A 85 -0.67 17.39 14.52
C ALA A 85 -1.67 16.71 13.56
N SER A 86 -2.98 16.77 13.88
CA SER A 86 -4.03 16.24 12.99
C SER A 86 -4.09 16.95 11.64
N VAL A 87 -3.93 18.28 11.60
CA VAL A 87 -3.91 19.05 10.34
C VAL A 87 -2.66 18.73 9.51
N LEU A 88 -1.50 18.58 10.15
CA LEU A 88 -0.27 18.19 9.47
C LEU A 88 -0.33 16.76 8.93
N LEU A 89 -0.91 15.82 9.69
CA LEU A 89 -1.10 14.43 9.25
C LEU A 89 -2.09 14.34 8.07
N LEU A 90 -3.19 15.10 8.13
CA LEU A 90 -4.16 15.18 7.03
C LEU A 90 -3.55 15.83 5.78
N ALA A 91 -2.78 16.91 5.94
CA ALA A 91 -2.06 17.55 4.85
C ALA A 91 -1.01 16.62 4.23
N CYS A 92 -0.29 15.84 5.04
CA CYS A 92 0.66 14.85 4.57
C CYS A 92 -0.05 13.73 3.80
N LEU A 93 -1.19 13.23 4.30
CA LEU A 93 -2.03 12.21 3.65
C LEU A 93 -2.63 12.71 2.31
N LEU A 94 -2.97 14.00 2.22
CA LEU A 94 -3.45 14.66 1.00
C LEU A 94 -2.33 14.92 -0.04
N LEU A 95 -1.07 14.91 0.37
CA LEU A 95 0.10 15.09 -0.52
C LEU A 95 0.71 13.78 -1.02
N LEU A 96 0.32 12.62 -0.45
CA LEU A 96 0.75 11.30 -0.90
C LEU A 96 0.36 10.92 -2.35
N PRO A 97 -0.81 11.30 -2.91
CA PRO A 97 -1.17 10.88 -4.27
C PRO A 97 -0.39 11.61 -5.38
N ALA A 98 0.40 12.64 -5.05
CA ALA A 98 1.18 13.39 -6.05
C ALA A 98 2.37 12.61 -6.64
N TRP A 99 2.68 11.43 -6.11
CA TRP A 99 3.83 10.61 -6.53
C TRP A 99 3.45 9.44 -7.46
N LEU A 100 2.16 9.21 -7.74
CA LEU A 100 1.73 8.25 -8.75
C LEU A 100 1.53 8.96 -10.10
N CYS A 101 2.64 9.38 -10.72
CA CYS A 101 2.60 9.71 -12.15
C CYS A 101 2.68 8.39 -12.93
N ALA A 102 1.58 8.01 -13.59
CA ALA A 102 1.62 6.92 -14.56
C ALA A 102 2.41 7.37 -15.79
N LEU A 103 3.17 6.46 -16.42
CA LEU A 103 3.91 6.78 -17.62
C LEU A 103 2.92 7.08 -18.76
N GLU A 104 3.12 8.20 -19.44
CA GLU A 104 2.27 8.61 -20.56
C GLU A 104 2.44 7.62 -21.73
N VAL A 105 1.32 7.17 -22.29
CA VAL A 105 1.35 6.28 -23.45
C VAL A 105 1.74 7.11 -24.68
N PRO A 106 2.83 6.77 -25.39
CA PRO A 106 3.25 7.52 -26.55
C PRO A 106 2.19 7.43 -27.67
N SER A 107 2.06 8.49 -28.46
CA SER A 107 1.18 8.48 -29.62
C SER A 107 1.68 7.50 -30.69
N LEU A 108 0.74 6.77 -31.30
CA LEU A 108 1.03 5.86 -32.41
C LEU A 108 1.44 6.68 -33.65
N ARG A 109 2.67 6.50 -34.13
CA ARG A 109 3.19 7.19 -35.34
C ARG A 109 3.18 6.28 -36.58
N GLY A 110 3.32 4.99 -36.36
CA GLY A 110 3.48 3.96 -37.39
C GLY A 110 3.48 2.57 -36.76
N ARG A 111 3.83 1.56 -37.54
CA ARG A 111 4.01 0.18 -37.06
C ARG A 111 5.25 0.06 -36.19
N VAL A 112 6.26 0.92 -36.37
CA VAL A 112 7.50 0.95 -35.59
C VAL A 112 7.65 2.30 -34.89
N ASN A 113 7.62 2.27 -33.56
CA ASN A 113 7.77 3.44 -32.70
C ASN A 113 9.03 3.22 -31.84
N ASP A 114 10.20 3.57 -32.39
CA ASP A 114 11.49 3.38 -31.73
C ASP A 114 11.89 4.60 -30.90
N LEU A 115 11.41 4.70 -29.66
CA LEU A 115 11.72 5.83 -28.76
C LEU A 115 13.01 5.61 -27.96
N ALA A 116 13.50 4.36 -27.90
CA ALA A 116 14.77 4.02 -27.26
C ALA A 116 15.99 4.03 -28.21
N GLY A 117 15.77 4.20 -29.53
CA GLY A 117 16.86 4.22 -30.51
C GLY A 117 17.52 2.86 -30.73
N LEU A 118 16.78 1.76 -30.59
CA LEU A 118 17.29 0.39 -30.73
C LEU A 118 17.38 -0.09 -32.18
N LEU A 119 16.83 0.66 -33.14
CA LEU A 119 16.81 0.33 -34.57
C LEU A 119 17.56 1.38 -35.42
N PRO A 120 18.88 1.53 -35.23
CA PRO A 120 19.67 2.52 -35.98
C PRO A 120 19.84 2.14 -37.45
N GLY A 121 20.28 3.11 -38.27
CA GLY A 121 20.77 2.84 -39.63
C GLY A 121 19.69 2.47 -40.65
N GLY A 122 18.51 3.08 -40.57
CA GLY A 122 17.43 2.84 -41.53
C GLY A 122 16.58 1.60 -41.24
N ARG A 123 16.91 0.84 -40.19
CA ARG A 123 16.28 -0.45 -39.86
C ARG A 123 14.82 -0.29 -39.46
N SER A 124 14.46 0.80 -38.77
CA SER A 124 13.07 1.09 -38.44
C SER A 124 12.21 1.27 -39.68
N GLN A 125 12.70 1.95 -40.73
CA GLN A 125 11.99 2.13 -41.99
C GLN A 125 11.85 0.81 -42.77
N VAL A 126 12.90 -0.01 -42.80
CA VAL A 126 12.84 -1.34 -43.42
C VAL A 126 11.83 -2.23 -42.71
N LEU A 127 11.81 -2.20 -41.38
CA LEU A 127 10.87 -2.95 -40.57
C LEU A 127 9.43 -2.44 -40.76
N GLU A 128 9.23 -1.12 -40.82
CA GLU A 128 7.93 -0.48 -41.09
C GLU A 128 7.33 -0.97 -42.41
N GLU A 129 8.09 -0.91 -43.51
CA GLU A 129 7.65 -1.36 -44.83
C GLU A 129 7.34 -2.86 -44.85
N ARG A 130 8.14 -3.66 -44.14
CA ARG A 130 7.89 -5.10 -44.01
C ARG A 130 6.58 -5.39 -43.28
N LEU A 131 6.32 -4.70 -42.18
CA LEU A 131 5.09 -4.83 -41.41
C LEU A 131 3.88 -4.32 -42.21
N HIS A 132 4.05 -3.26 -43.00
CA HIS A 132 3.03 -2.76 -43.92
C HIS A 132 2.61 -3.84 -44.93
N ARG A 133 3.58 -4.42 -45.65
CA ARG A 133 3.28 -5.50 -46.63
C ARG A 133 2.64 -6.72 -45.99
N PHE A 134 3.08 -7.08 -44.79
CA PHE A 134 2.49 -8.19 -44.05
C PHE A 134 1.01 -7.94 -43.73
N GLU A 135 0.69 -6.72 -43.30
CA GLU A 135 -0.68 -6.29 -43.05
C GLU A 135 -1.54 -6.28 -44.33
N GLU A 136 -1.00 -5.81 -45.46
CA GLU A 136 -1.73 -5.85 -46.74
C GLU A 136 -2.05 -7.28 -47.18
N GLN A 137 -1.13 -8.22 -46.95
CA GLN A 137 -1.27 -9.62 -47.37
C GLN A 137 -2.22 -10.43 -46.49
N THR A 138 -2.22 -10.19 -45.18
CA THR A 138 -2.90 -11.04 -44.19
C THR A 138 -4.04 -10.35 -43.47
N GLY A 139 -4.05 -9.02 -43.47
CA GLY A 139 -4.93 -8.20 -42.66
C GLY A 139 -4.54 -8.12 -41.18
N HIS A 140 -3.53 -8.85 -40.72
CA HIS A 140 -3.03 -8.80 -39.34
C HIS A 140 -2.16 -7.56 -39.11
N GLN A 141 -2.34 -6.89 -37.97
CA GLN A 141 -1.56 -5.71 -37.62
C GLN A 141 -0.51 -6.05 -36.56
N ILE A 142 0.75 -5.74 -36.84
CA ILE A 142 1.84 -5.90 -35.86
C ILE A 142 2.45 -4.52 -35.64
N ALA A 143 2.60 -4.14 -34.37
CA ALA A 143 3.27 -2.91 -33.97
C ALA A 143 4.47 -3.21 -33.05
N VAL A 144 5.47 -2.34 -33.10
CA VAL A 144 6.67 -2.35 -32.26
C VAL A 144 6.75 -1.04 -31.51
N LEU A 145 6.94 -1.12 -30.21
CA LEU A 145 7.22 0.02 -29.34
C LEU A 145 8.51 -0.26 -28.58
N THR A 146 9.50 0.62 -28.72
CA THR A 146 10.67 0.63 -27.83
C THR A 146 10.61 1.89 -26.98
N ILE A 147 10.85 1.75 -25.67
CA ILE A 147 10.94 2.86 -24.73
C ILE A 147 12.18 2.70 -23.84
N PRO A 148 12.76 3.80 -23.34
CA PRO A 148 13.93 3.71 -22.49
C PRO A 148 13.63 3.06 -21.14
N THR A 149 12.54 3.42 -20.47
CA THR A 149 12.25 3.08 -19.06
C THR A 149 10.73 3.08 -18.81
N LEU A 150 10.26 2.29 -17.83
CA LEU A 150 8.88 2.32 -17.30
C LEU A 150 8.71 3.33 -16.17
N ASP A 151 9.79 3.98 -15.71
CA ASP A 151 9.79 4.96 -14.62
C ASP A 151 9.14 4.45 -13.33
N GLY A 152 9.36 3.16 -13.03
CA GLY A 152 8.84 2.48 -11.84
C GLY A 152 7.46 1.84 -12.04
N GLU A 153 6.86 1.98 -13.21
CA GLU A 153 5.60 1.32 -13.55
C GLU A 153 5.77 -0.17 -13.89
N ASP A 154 4.70 -0.95 -13.72
CA ASP A 154 4.66 -2.35 -14.12
C ASP A 154 4.52 -2.51 -15.66
N LEU A 155 5.22 -3.50 -16.20
CA LEU A 155 5.27 -3.75 -17.64
C LEU A 155 3.93 -4.17 -18.22
N GLU A 156 3.21 -5.05 -17.54
CA GLU A 156 1.92 -5.58 -18.00
C GLU A 156 0.84 -4.51 -17.91
N GLY A 157 0.80 -3.75 -16.81
CA GLY A 157 -0.08 -2.60 -16.68
C GLY A 157 0.15 -1.55 -17.77
N PHE A 158 1.42 -1.24 -18.09
CA PHE A 158 1.75 -0.30 -19.15
C PHE A 158 1.39 -0.83 -20.54
N SER A 159 1.72 -2.10 -20.85
CA SER A 159 1.45 -2.69 -22.17
C SER A 159 -0.05 -2.81 -22.47
N ILE A 160 -0.88 -3.12 -21.48
CA ILE A 160 -2.34 -3.13 -21.63
C ILE A 160 -2.84 -1.74 -21.99
N ARG A 161 -2.37 -0.68 -21.31
CA ARG A 161 -2.77 0.70 -21.67
C ARG A 161 -2.33 1.07 -23.08
N VAL A 162 -1.12 0.68 -23.49
CA VAL A 162 -0.66 0.87 -24.87
C VAL A 162 -1.62 0.18 -25.83
N ALA A 163 -2.00 -1.08 -25.57
CA ALA A 163 -2.90 -1.84 -26.42
C ALA A 163 -4.31 -1.21 -26.49
N GLU A 164 -4.87 -0.79 -25.36
CA GLU A 164 -6.17 -0.10 -25.28
C GLU A 164 -6.18 1.26 -25.98
N THR A 165 -5.07 1.98 -25.91
CA THR A 165 -4.91 3.31 -26.53
C THR A 165 -4.71 3.16 -28.03
N TRP A 166 -3.81 2.27 -28.46
CA TRP A 166 -3.43 2.12 -29.86
C TRP A 166 -4.45 1.31 -30.66
N LYS A 167 -5.19 0.39 -30.02
CA LYS A 167 -6.23 -0.45 -30.64
C LYS A 167 -5.76 -1.14 -31.92
N ILE A 168 -4.56 -1.70 -31.85
CA ILE A 168 -3.95 -2.45 -32.96
C ILE A 168 -4.80 -3.69 -33.27
N GLY A 169 -4.97 -4.00 -34.54
CA GLY A 169 -5.88 -5.02 -35.05
C GLY A 169 -7.14 -4.41 -35.65
N LYS A 170 -7.78 -5.10 -36.61
CA LYS A 170 -9.03 -4.66 -37.23
C LYS A 170 -10.21 -4.90 -36.29
N LYS A 171 -11.12 -3.93 -36.20
CA LYS A 171 -12.35 -3.99 -35.40
C LYS A 171 -13.14 -5.26 -35.72
N GLY A 172 -13.45 -6.05 -34.69
CA GLY A 172 -14.22 -7.29 -34.80
C GLY A 172 -13.40 -8.50 -35.26
N PHE A 173 -12.14 -8.31 -35.67
CA PHE A 173 -11.20 -9.39 -35.93
C PHE A 173 -10.15 -9.51 -34.84
N ASP A 174 -9.86 -8.42 -34.10
CA ASP A 174 -8.94 -8.39 -32.96
C ASP A 174 -7.58 -9.02 -33.27
N ASN A 175 -7.11 -8.79 -34.49
CA ASN A 175 -5.97 -9.47 -35.09
C ASN A 175 -4.68 -8.65 -35.00
N GLY A 176 -4.48 -8.02 -33.83
CA GLY A 176 -3.35 -7.16 -33.52
C GLY A 176 -2.28 -7.85 -32.66
N VAL A 177 -1.02 -7.46 -32.84
CA VAL A 177 0.09 -7.85 -31.95
C VAL A 177 0.95 -6.63 -31.65
N ILE A 178 1.40 -6.48 -30.40
CA ILE A 178 2.34 -5.41 -30.01
C ILE A 178 3.56 -6.04 -29.37
N LEU A 179 4.75 -5.78 -29.93
CA LEU A 179 6.03 -6.05 -29.29
C LEU A 179 6.51 -4.79 -28.55
N LEU A 180 6.45 -4.82 -27.23
CA LEU A 180 6.96 -3.77 -26.36
C LEU A 180 8.35 -4.15 -25.83
N VAL A 181 9.33 -3.25 -25.98
CA VAL A 181 10.69 -3.40 -25.45
C VAL A 181 11.03 -2.21 -24.56
N VAL A 182 11.42 -2.48 -23.32
CA VAL A 182 11.86 -1.47 -22.35
C VAL A 182 13.35 -1.67 -22.10
N HIS A 183 14.16 -0.78 -22.67
CA HIS A 183 15.60 -1.00 -22.78
C HIS A 183 16.33 -1.00 -21.44
N ASN A 184 16.20 0.08 -20.66
CA ASN A 184 16.93 0.28 -19.40
C ASN A 184 16.46 -0.70 -18.33
N ASP A 185 15.17 -1.05 -18.34
CA ASP A 185 14.58 -1.99 -17.37
C ASP A 185 14.82 -3.46 -17.75
N ARG A 186 15.38 -3.71 -18.94
CA ARG A 186 15.63 -5.05 -19.48
C ARG A 186 14.39 -5.93 -19.47
N LYS A 187 13.26 -5.34 -19.87
CA LYS A 187 11.93 -5.97 -19.89
C LYS A 187 11.33 -5.89 -21.29
N LEU A 188 10.60 -6.92 -21.69
CA LEU A 188 9.85 -6.93 -22.94
C LEU A 188 8.56 -7.71 -22.80
N ARG A 189 7.58 -7.38 -23.62
CA ARG A 189 6.29 -8.08 -23.67
C ARG A 189 5.76 -8.15 -25.08
N ILE A 190 5.11 -9.27 -25.40
CA ILE A 190 4.28 -9.43 -26.60
C ILE A 190 2.84 -9.42 -26.12
N GLU A 191 2.05 -8.43 -26.55
CA GLU A 191 0.60 -8.41 -26.40
C GLU A 191 -0.06 -8.97 -27.64
N VAL A 192 -1.05 -9.82 -27.47
CA VAL A 192 -1.77 -10.51 -28.55
C VAL A 192 -3.25 -10.19 -28.45
N GLY A 193 -3.84 -9.76 -29.56
CA GLY A 193 -5.28 -9.53 -29.67
C GLY A 193 -6.05 -10.85 -29.73
N TYR A 194 -7.31 -10.83 -29.29
CA TYR A 194 -8.14 -12.03 -29.14
C TYR A 194 -8.21 -12.91 -30.39
N GLY A 195 -8.25 -12.29 -31.58
CA GLY A 195 -8.36 -13.02 -32.84
C GLY A 195 -7.12 -13.83 -33.23
N LEU A 196 -6.00 -13.61 -32.54
CA LEU A 196 -4.75 -14.31 -32.79
C LEU A 196 -4.37 -15.29 -31.67
N GLU A 197 -5.09 -15.35 -30.54
CA GLU A 197 -4.75 -16.22 -29.41
C GLU A 197 -4.71 -17.71 -29.79
N GLY A 198 -5.55 -18.14 -30.74
CA GLY A 198 -5.54 -19.53 -31.23
C GLY A 198 -4.28 -19.90 -32.04
N ILE A 199 -3.61 -18.90 -32.62
CA ILE A 199 -2.44 -19.08 -33.50
C ILE A 199 -1.15 -18.74 -32.76
N LEU A 200 -1.16 -17.64 -32.01
CA LEU A 200 -0.07 -17.12 -31.20
C LEU A 200 -0.50 -17.07 -29.71
N PRO A 201 -0.71 -18.22 -29.05
CA PRO A 201 -1.03 -18.25 -27.63
C PRO A 201 0.18 -17.84 -26.78
N ASP A 202 -0.05 -17.51 -25.51
CA ASP A 202 0.96 -17.10 -24.52
C ASP A 202 2.18 -18.03 -24.51
N ALA A 203 1.96 -19.35 -24.61
CA ALA A 203 3.04 -20.33 -24.62
C ALA A 203 4.00 -20.13 -25.79
N ILE A 204 3.49 -19.80 -26.98
CA ILE A 204 4.28 -19.54 -28.18
C ILE A 204 4.92 -18.15 -28.11
N ALA A 205 4.19 -17.12 -27.70
CA ALA A 205 4.74 -15.78 -27.48
C ALA A 205 5.91 -15.81 -26.48
N SER A 206 5.73 -16.52 -25.36
CA SER A 206 6.75 -16.70 -24.33
C SER A 206 7.96 -17.48 -24.84
N ARG A 207 7.74 -18.44 -25.75
CA ARG A 207 8.79 -19.17 -26.44
C ARG A 207 9.59 -18.27 -27.38
N ILE A 208 8.94 -17.44 -28.19
CA ILE A 208 9.60 -16.45 -29.06
C ILE A 208 10.50 -15.54 -28.23
N ILE A 209 9.98 -15.02 -27.11
CA ILE A 209 10.77 -14.17 -26.20
C ILE A 209 12.01 -14.91 -25.70
N ARG A 210 11.85 -16.10 -25.11
CA ARG A 210 12.97 -16.80 -24.46
C ARG A 210 14.00 -17.39 -25.44
N GLU A 211 13.55 -17.88 -26.59
CA GLU A 211 14.40 -18.64 -27.53
C GLU A 211 14.94 -17.78 -28.67
N VAL A 212 14.23 -16.71 -29.06
CA VAL A 212 14.59 -15.88 -30.22
C VAL A 212 15.09 -14.51 -29.79
N ILE A 213 14.35 -13.80 -28.94
CA ILE A 213 14.65 -12.38 -28.64
C ILE A 213 15.71 -12.26 -27.54
N VAL A 214 15.48 -12.86 -26.38
CA VAL A 214 16.33 -12.74 -25.18
C VAL A 214 17.79 -13.13 -25.44
N PRO A 215 18.13 -14.20 -26.18
CA PRO A 215 19.52 -14.55 -26.45
C PRO A 215 20.29 -13.44 -27.18
N ARG A 216 19.64 -12.74 -28.11
CA ARG A 216 20.25 -11.62 -28.86
C ARG A 216 20.36 -10.38 -28.00
N PHE A 217 19.34 -10.08 -27.19
CA PHE A 217 19.40 -8.97 -26.24
C PHE A 217 20.52 -9.15 -25.20
N ARG A 218 20.77 -10.39 -24.74
CA ARG A 218 21.94 -10.70 -23.90
C ARG A 218 23.28 -10.49 -24.59
N ALA A 219 23.32 -10.60 -25.91
CA ALA A 219 24.48 -10.30 -26.72
C ALA A 219 24.57 -8.81 -27.13
N ASN A 220 23.70 -7.95 -26.60
CA ASN A 220 23.53 -6.54 -26.99
C ASN A 220 23.14 -6.32 -28.46
N ASP A 221 22.65 -7.37 -29.14
CA ASP A 221 22.06 -7.29 -30.49
C ASP A 221 20.56 -6.99 -30.38
N TYR A 222 20.22 -5.75 -30.03
CA TYR A 222 18.81 -5.34 -29.85
C TYR A 222 18.06 -5.30 -31.18
N ALA A 223 18.66 -4.72 -32.22
CA ALA A 223 18.02 -4.61 -33.53
C ALA A 223 17.76 -5.99 -34.13
N GLY A 224 18.75 -6.89 -34.11
CA GLY A 224 18.58 -8.27 -34.57
C GLY A 224 17.62 -9.06 -33.69
N GLY A 225 17.56 -8.78 -32.39
CA GLY A 225 16.58 -9.35 -31.45
C GLY A 225 15.14 -8.99 -31.80
N ILE A 226 14.86 -7.71 -32.03
CA ILE A 226 13.54 -7.19 -32.42
C ILE A 226 13.14 -7.79 -33.77
N GLU A 227 14.01 -7.70 -34.78
CA GLU A 227 13.70 -8.21 -36.12
C GLU A 227 13.48 -9.73 -36.13
N SER A 228 14.33 -10.50 -35.45
CA SER A 228 14.14 -11.95 -35.38
C SER A 228 12.86 -12.32 -34.61
N GLY A 229 12.51 -11.55 -33.58
CA GLY A 229 11.26 -11.70 -32.85
C GLY A 229 10.04 -11.46 -33.74
N ILE A 230 10.06 -10.36 -34.50
CA ILE A 230 9.00 -10.04 -35.47
C ILE A 230 8.88 -11.11 -36.55
N ASP A 231 10.01 -11.62 -37.04
CA ASP A 231 10.02 -12.70 -38.04
C ASP A 231 9.39 -13.97 -37.52
N ALA A 232 9.66 -14.31 -36.25
CA ALA A 232 9.03 -15.44 -35.59
C ALA A 232 7.51 -15.23 -35.40
N ILE A 233 7.08 -14.02 -35.02
CA ILE A 233 5.66 -13.66 -34.90
C ILE A 233 4.97 -13.76 -36.27
N ILE A 234 5.56 -13.22 -37.33
CA ILE A 234 5.03 -13.28 -38.71
C ILE A 234 4.86 -14.74 -39.16
N LYS A 235 5.85 -15.60 -38.91
CA LYS A 235 5.76 -17.03 -39.25
C LYS A 235 4.60 -17.71 -38.53
N VAL A 236 4.53 -17.55 -37.21
CA VAL A 236 3.49 -18.17 -36.40
C VAL A 236 2.10 -17.69 -36.83
N THR A 237 1.93 -16.38 -37.01
CA THR A 237 0.64 -15.80 -37.43
C THR A 237 0.19 -16.24 -38.83
N ARG A 238 1.11 -16.69 -39.69
CA ARG A 238 0.79 -17.35 -40.97
C ARG A 238 0.42 -18.83 -40.83
N GLY A 239 0.46 -19.39 -39.62
CA GLY A 239 0.26 -20.81 -39.34
C GLY A 239 1.51 -21.67 -39.54
N GLU A 240 2.70 -21.06 -39.73
CA GLU A 240 3.96 -21.80 -39.82
C GLU A 240 4.47 -22.16 -38.42
N SER A 241 5.07 -23.35 -38.28
CA SER A 241 5.64 -23.78 -37.01
C SER A 241 7.02 -23.15 -36.76
N LEU A 242 7.29 -22.78 -35.50
CA LEU A 242 8.65 -22.46 -35.08
C LEU A 242 9.50 -23.73 -35.11
N PRO A 243 10.79 -23.66 -35.54
CA PRO A 243 11.70 -24.80 -35.50
C PRO A 243 11.64 -25.49 -34.14
N GLU A 244 11.69 -26.82 -34.07
CA GLU A 244 11.67 -27.50 -32.77
C GLU A 244 12.75 -26.92 -31.85
N ALA A 245 12.36 -26.67 -30.59
CA ALA A 245 13.31 -26.13 -29.61
C ALA A 245 14.46 -27.12 -29.54
N THR A 246 15.69 -26.68 -29.86
CA THR A 246 16.88 -27.41 -29.44
C THR A 246 16.69 -27.65 -27.96
N LYS A 247 16.43 -28.91 -27.58
CA LYS A 247 16.35 -29.34 -26.19
C LYS A 247 17.68 -28.95 -25.57
N ARG A 248 17.76 -27.76 -24.99
CA ARG A 248 18.86 -27.42 -24.11
C ARG A 248 18.76 -28.51 -23.04
N PRO A 249 19.82 -29.31 -22.80
CA PRO A 249 19.82 -30.15 -21.63
C PRO A 249 19.47 -29.21 -20.49
N ARG A 250 18.37 -29.48 -19.76
CA ARG A 250 18.15 -28.87 -18.46
C ARG A 250 19.46 -29.13 -17.74
N GLY A 251 20.29 -28.09 -17.61
CA GLY A 251 21.50 -28.18 -16.81
C GLY A 251 21.01 -28.77 -15.49
N GLY A 252 21.51 -29.97 -15.16
CA GLY A 252 21.06 -30.66 -13.97
C GLY A 252 21.10 -29.67 -12.83
N ALA A 253 20.07 -29.68 -11.98
CA ALA A 253 20.11 -28.97 -10.71
C ALA A 253 21.26 -29.58 -9.90
N GLY A 254 22.48 -29.15 -10.20
CA GLY A 254 23.66 -29.40 -9.41
C GLY A 254 23.45 -28.59 -8.15
N ILE A 255 23.08 -29.29 -7.08
CA ILE A 255 22.98 -28.71 -5.75
C ILE A 255 24.29 -27.96 -5.51
N SER A 256 24.22 -26.64 -5.40
CA SER A 256 25.43 -25.86 -5.15
C SER A 256 26.04 -26.33 -3.83
N THR A 257 27.35 -26.20 -3.64
CA THR A 257 28.00 -26.59 -2.38
C THR A 257 27.32 -25.94 -1.16
N GLY A 258 26.79 -24.73 -1.32
CA GLY A 258 25.99 -24.05 -0.30
C GLY A 258 24.63 -24.69 -0.02
N GLU A 259 23.91 -25.13 -1.04
CA GLU A 259 22.64 -25.88 -0.89
C GLU A 259 22.87 -27.27 -0.26
N LEU A 260 23.98 -27.93 -0.60
CA LEU A 260 24.35 -29.22 -0.01
C LEU A 260 24.67 -29.06 1.48
N LEU A 261 25.43 -28.01 1.84
CA LEU A 261 25.70 -27.66 3.24
C LEU A 261 24.42 -27.30 4.00
N PHE A 262 23.48 -26.60 3.37
CA PHE A 262 22.20 -26.25 3.98
C PHE A 262 21.33 -27.50 4.24
N ILE A 263 21.26 -28.42 3.28
CA ILE A 263 20.54 -29.70 3.44
C ILE A 263 21.21 -30.56 4.52
N LEU A 264 22.54 -30.63 4.54
CA LEU A 264 23.30 -31.36 5.56
C LEU A 264 23.07 -30.77 6.96
N LEU A 265 23.06 -29.44 7.09
CA LEU A 265 22.75 -28.75 8.35
C LEU A 265 21.33 -29.06 8.82
N LEU A 266 20.35 -29.02 7.91
CA LEU A 266 18.94 -29.27 8.21
C LEU A 266 18.69 -30.72 8.65
N LEU A 267 19.46 -31.67 8.11
CA LEU A 267 19.46 -33.08 8.54
C LEU A 267 20.29 -33.33 9.81
N ALA A 268 21.35 -32.55 10.06
CA ALA A 268 22.19 -32.71 11.25
C ALA A 268 21.53 -32.19 12.53
N ILE A 269 20.72 -31.12 12.46
CA ILE A 269 20.01 -30.53 13.61
C ILE A 269 19.13 -31.56 14.37
N PRO A 270 18.27 -32.36 13.71
CA PRO A 270 17.49 -33.38 14.41
C PRO A 270 18.37 -34.54 14.91
N ILE A 271 19.46 -34.89 14.21
CA ILE A 271 20.37 -35.96 14.65
C ILE A 271 21.12 -35.55 15.92
N ILE A 272 21.59 -34.30 16.00
CA ILE A 272 22.22 -33.73 17.21
C ILE A 272 21.19 -33.64 18.35
N GLY A 273 19.94 -33.26 18.03
CA GLY A 273 18.83 -33.26 18.99
C GLY A 273 18.52 -34.65 19.56
N VAL A 274 18.57 -35.69 18.73
CA VAL A 274 18.34 -37.09 19.15
C VAL A 274 19.54 -37.63 19.92
N LEU A 275 20.78 -37.35 19.49
CA LEU A 275 21.99 -37.76 20.22
C LEU A 275 22.07 -37.10 21.61
N SER A 276 21.74 -35.82 21.71
CA SER A 276 21.69 -35.09 23.00
C SER A 276 20.51 -35.53 23.88
N SER A 277 19.42 -36.03 23.28
CA SER A 277 18.28 -36.62 24.02
C SER A 277 18.58 -37.98 24.66
N LEU A 278 19.59 -38.70 24.15
CA LEU A 278 20.05 -39.98 24.72
C LEU A 278 20.92 -39.77 25.97
N THR A 279 21.54 -38.60 26.13
CA THR A 279 22.43 -38.29 27.26
C THR A 279 21.78 -37.49 28.38
N GLN A 280 20.55 -36.98 28.23
CA GLN A 280 19.98 -36.04 29.19
C GLN A 280 18.52 -36.38 29.57
N ARG A 281 18.38 -37.37 30.46
CA ARG A 281 17.20 -37.44 31.35
C ARG A 281 17.33 -36.31 32.39
N ARG A 282 16.22 -35.54 32.55
CA ARG A 282 15.97 -34.40 33.47
C ARG A 282 16.42 -33.07 32.84
N THR A 283 15.58 -32.09 32.49
CA THR A 283 14.47 -31.43 33.21
C THR A 283 13.72 -30.43 32.30
N LEU A 284 12.36 -30.35 32.41
CA LEU A 284 11.45 -29.17 32.18
C LEU A 284 11.46 -28.48 30.78
N GLY A 285 10.38 -28.21 30.04
CA GLY A 285 8.91 -28.26 30.15
C GLY A 285 8.34 -27.47 28.95
N PRO A 286 7.09 -27.70 28.49
CA PRO A 286 6.61 -27.28 27.17
C PRO A 286 5.93 -25.89 27.17
N TRP A 287 6.35 -24.99 26.26
CA TRP A 287 5.60 -23.76 25.98
C TRP A 287 4.82 -23.89 24.67
N SER A 288 3.50 -23.85 24.85
CA SER A 288 2.41 -23.81 23.90
C SER A 288 2.25 -22.47 23.16
N GLY A 289 1.62 -22.52 21.99
CA GLY A 289 0.93 -21.39 21.35
C GLY A 289 1.70 -20.76 20.19
N GLY A 290 1.11 -20.48 19.03
CA GLY A 290 -0.29 -20.47 18.65
C GLY A 290 -0.44 -20.08 17.18
N ARG A 291 -1.62 -20.39 16.65
CA ARG A 291 -2.09 -20.30 15.27
C ARG A 291 -2.15 -18.85 14.74
N GLY A 292 -2.14 -18.71 13.41
CA GLY A 292 -2.73 -17.54 12.74
C GLY A 292 -2.55 -17.54 11.22
N ARG A 293 -3.58 -17.96 10.49
CA ARG A 293 -3.70 -18.05 9.02
C ARG A 293 -4.90 -17.20 8.61
N HIS A 294 -4.73 -16.21 7.71
CA HIS A 294 -5.77 -15.55 6.89
C HIS A 294 -5.00 -14.90 5.72
N SER A 295 -5.07 -15.24 4.43
CA SER A 295 -6.12 -15.54 3.43
C SER A 295 -7.11 -14.40 3.14
N GLY A 296 -7.01 -13.86 1.91
CA GLY A 296 -8.17 -13.50 1.10
C GLY A 296 -8.31 -12.03 0.71
N GLY A 297 -8.44 -11.76 -0.59
CA GLY A 297 -8.98 -10.50 -1.11
C GLY A 297 -8.65 -10.21 -2.58
N TRP A 298 -9.29 -10.92 -3.51
CA TRP A 298 -9.40 -10.59 -4.94
C TRP A 298 -10.69 -9.80 -5.21
N GLY A 299 -10.68 -8.85 -6.16
CA GLY A 299 -11.88 -8.47 -6.94
C GLY A 299 -12.22 -6.97 -7.10
N PRO A 300 -12.35 -6.42 -8.33
CA PRO A 300 -12.60 -5.01 -8.66
C PRO A 300 -14.11 -4.70 -8.91
N PRO A 301 -14.52 -3.46 -9.34
CA PRO A 301 -14.61 -3.18 -10.79
C PRO A 301 -14.44 -1.70 -11.27
N PHE A 302 -13.97 -1.58 -12.53
CA PHE A 302 -14.33 -0.69 -13.66
C PHE A 302 -14.75 0.80 -13.54
N GLY A 303 -14.28 1.56 -14.55
CA GLY A 303 -14.86 2.79 -15.11
C GLY A 303 -13.85 3.95 -15.13
N GLY A 304 -13.41 4.59 -16.22
CA GLY A 304 -13.98 4.80 -17.54
C GLY A 304 -13.85 6.30 -17.84
N GLY A 305 -13.12 6.71 -18.88
CA GLY A 305 -12.97 8.13 -19.23
C GLY A 305 -12.09 8.35 -20.46
N GLY A 306 -12.73 8.62 -21.60
CA GLY A 306 -12.07 8.92 -22.87
C GLY A 306 -11.72 10.40 -23.03
N GLY A 307 -10.78 10.66 -23.95
CA GLY A 307 -10.45 11.97 -24.46
C GLY A 307 -9.81 11.82 -25.84
N GLY A 308 -10.43 12.41 -26.86
CA GLY A 308 -10.01 12.32 -28.25
C GLY A 308 -8.93 13.31 -28.64
N GLY A 309 -8.16 12.95 -29.67
CA GLY A 309 -7.26 13.83 -30.40
C GLY A 309 -7.09 13.31 -31.82
N SER A 310 -7.39 14.15 -32.81
CA SER A 310 -7.27 13.87 -34.23
C SER A 310 -5.84 14.04 -34.74
N GLY A 311 -5.33 13.08 -35.50
CA GLY A 311 -4.11 13.21 -36.28
C GLY A 311 -4.00 12.06 -37.28
N GLY A 312 -4.05 12.37 -38.58
CA GLY A 312 -3.99 11.38 -39.65
C GLY A 312 -2.57 10.84 -39.85
N GLY A 313 -2.47 9.52 -39.81
CA GLY A 313 -1.27 8.68 -39.83
C GLY A 313 -1.67 7.34 -39.22
N PHE A 314 -1.04 6.23 -39.62
CA PHE A 314 -1.41 4.84 -39.27
C PHE A 314 -2.22 4.72 -37.96
N SER A 315 -3.53 4.48 -38.09
CA SER A 315 -4.44 4.34 -36.94
C SER A 315 -4.70 2.86 -36.68
N GLY A 316 -4.73 2.46 -35.41
CA GLY A 316 -5.16 1.11 -35.05
C GLY A 316 -6.55 0.81 -35.61
N GLY A 317 -6.73 -0.42 -36.10
CA GLY A 317 -7.98 -0.81 -36.77
C GLY A 317 -9.17 -0.99 -35.83
N GLY A 318 -9.01 -0.79 -34.51
CA GLY A 318 -10.08 -0.92 -33.51
C GLY A 318 -10.19 -2.30 -32.85
N GLY A 319 -9.12 -3.09 -32.88
CA GLY A 319 -9.06 -4.42 -32.26
C GLY A 319 -9.01 -4.38 -30.73
N GLY A 320 -9.65 -5.37 -30.11
CA GLY A 320 -9.63 -5.62 -28.67
C GLY A 320 -8.49 -6.54 -28.21
N PHE A 321 -8.00 -6.31 -27.00
CA PHE A 321 -7.00 -7.13 -26.31
C PHE A 321 -7.56 -7.63 -24.98
N GLY A 322 -7.23 -8.88 -24.63
CA GLY A 322 -7.74 -9.55 -23.44
C GLY A 322 -6.78 -9.72 -22.28
N GLY A 323 -5.58 -9.16 -22.40
CA GLY A 323 -4.45 -9.50 -21.52
C GLY A 323 -3.68 -10.75 -21.96
N GLY A 324 -4.04 -11.37 -23.10
CA GLY A 324 -3.27 -12.42 -23.74
C GLY A 324 -1.90 -11.91 -24.21
N GLY A 325 -0.84 -12.67 -23.93
CA GLY A 325 0.53 -12.25 -24.20
C GLY A 325 1.58 -12.93 -23.33
N ALA A 326 2.83 -12.52 -23.51
CA ALA A 326 3.94 -13.03 -22.71
C ALA A 326 4.95 -11.94 -22.38
N SER A 327 5.42 -11.94 -21.13
CA SER A 327 6.48 -11.06 -20.65
C SER A 327 7.82 -11.79 -20.57
N GLY A 328 8.92 -11.05 -20.63
CA GLY A 328 10.27 -11.55 -20.34
C GLY A 328 11.24 -10.46 -19.91
N SER A 329 12.43 -10.89 -19.52
CA SER A 329 13.56 -10.04 -19.16
C SER A 329 14.89 -10.65 -19.64
N TRP A 330 15.96 -9.85 -19.72
CA TRP A 330 17.26 -10.30 -20.23
C TRP A 330 18.49 -9.84 -19.46
#